data_AF-A0A9E3F6K3-F1
#
_entry.id   AF-A0A9E3F6K3-F1
#
_cell.length_a   1.000
_cell.length_b   1.000
_cell.length_c   1.000
_cell.angle_alpha   90.00
_cell.angle_beta   90.00
_cell.angle_gamma   90.00
#
_symmetry.space_group_name_H-M   'P 1'
#
loop_
_entity.id
_entity.type
_entity.pdbx_description
1 polymer ?
#
loop_
_entity_poly.entity_id
_entity_poly.type
_entity_poly.pdbx_seq_one_letter_code
_entity_poly.pdbx_strand_id
1 'polypeptide(L)'
;MSGEVSVFERPLPAGWVYPCSTADIAQRLSLLPARDLEGLWAVGLVPATRKDCWANGRYFPGERPTIHLYSFRDTLSYRQPPHTRRADVERGLAVELAYGMHVEQTGGRFLCRWDADSLRRFILGHVLLHEVGHHVYQRQRQQQDPPLLLRTRASEQFAEDYALRLLSAPKFR
;
A
#
# COMPACT_ATOMS: atom_id res chain seq x y z
N MET A 1 -12.75 18.41 -15.60
CA MET A 1 -11.76 19.16 -14.79
C MET A 1 -11.06 18.15 -13.90
N SER A 2 -9.83 17.77 -14.24
CA SER A 2 -9.05 16.84 -13.42
C SER A 2 -8.54 17.62 -12.20
N GLY A 3 -9.19 17.43 -11.05
CA GLY A 3 -8.72 18.00 -9.79
C GLY A 3 -7.41 17.33 -9.37
N GLU A 4 -6.50 18.12 -8.81
CA GLU A 4 -5.29 17.61 -8.18
C GLU A 4 -5.66 16.73 -6.97
N VAL A 5 -5.01 15.58 -6.82
CA VAL A 5 -5.25 14.66 -5.70
C VAL A 5 -4.74 15.31 -4.42
N SER A 6 -5.61 15.51 -3.44
CA SER A 6 -5.23 16.10 -2.16
C SER A 6 -4.39 15.11 -1.33
N VAL A 7 -3.31 15.58 -0.70
CA VAL A 7 -2.50 14.76 0.22
C VAL A 7 -2.61 15.33 1.63
N PHE A 8 -2.88 14.49 2.63
CA PHE A 8 -3.03 14.92 4.01
C PHE A 8 -2.39 13.96 5.01
N GLU A 9 -2.17 14.45 6.23
CA GLU A 9 -1.65 13.68 7.35
C GLU A 9 -2.53 13.89 8.58
N ARG A 10 -2.79 12.81 9.32
CA ARG A 10 -3.51 12.87 10.60
C ARG A 10 -2.53 12.76 11.78
N PRO A 11 -2.87 13.35 12.95
CA PRO A 11 -2.03 13.23 14.13
C PRO A 11 -1.77 11.77 14.54
N LEU A 12 -0.53 11.47 14.89
CA LEU A 12 -0.09 10.16 15.37
C LEU A 12 -0.14 10.06 16.89
N PRO A 13 -0.54 8.90 17.44
CA PRO A 13 -0.28 8.59 18.84
C PRO A 13 1.21 8.32 19.09
N ALA A 14 1.67 8.55 20.32
CA ALA A 14 3.05 8.24 20.72
C ALA A 14 3.42 6.76 20.48
N GLY A 15 4.64 6.51 20.03
CA GLY A 15 5.12 5.17 19.69
C GLY A 15 4.70 4.67 18.30
N TRP A 16 4.27 5.59 17.43
CA TRP A 16 3.89 5.31 16.05
C TRP A 16 4.53 6.30 15.09
N VAL A 17 4.75 5.86 13.87
CA VAL A 17 5.39 6.63 12.79
C VAL A 17 4.68 6.40 11.47
N TYR A 18 4.71 7.38 10.58
CA TYR A 18 4.41 7.16 9.17
C TYR A 18 5.68 6.75 8.43
N PRO A 19 5.63 5.72 7.57
CA PRO A 19 6.81 5.29 6.83
C PRO A 19 7.29 6.25 5.75
N CYS A 20 6.41 7.16 5.31
CA CYS A 20 6.69 8.16 4.30
C CYS A 20 5.99 9.48 4.68
N SER A 21 6.41 10.57 4.04
CA SER A 21 5.81 11.88 4.20
C SER A 21 4.75 12.16 3.14
N THR A 22 3.93 13.19 3.36
CA THR A 22 3.01 13.71 2.34
C THR A 22 3.73 14.20 1.08
N ALA A 23 4.95 14.72 1.22
CA ALA A 23 5.79 15.11 0.09
C ALA A 23 6.24 13.90 -0.75
N ASP A 24 6.62 12.80 -0.11
CA ASP A 24 6.96 11.56 -0.80
C ASP A 24 5.75 11.03 -1.60
N ILE A 25 4.56 11.09 -1.01
CA ILE A 25 3.30 10.67 -1.68
C ILE A 25 3.04 11.56 -2.89
N ALA A 26 3.06 12.89 -2.73
CA ALA A 26 2.81 13.82 -3.83
C ALA A 26 3.80 13.61 -4.99
N GLN A 27 5.10 13.47 -4.66
CA GLN A 27 6.13 13.16 -5.65
C GLN A 27 5.86 11.81 -6.35
N ARG A 28 5.44 10.79 -5.62
CA ARG A 28 5.15 9.48 -6.23
C ARG A 28 3.93 9.54 -7.15
N LEU A 29 2.88 10.24 -6.74
CA LEU A 29 1.67 10.43 -7.55
C LEU A 29 1.95 11.24 -8.83
N SER A 30 2.84 12.24 -8.79
CA SER A 30 3.19 13.03 -9.98
C SER A 30 3.89 12.23 -11.07
N LEU A 31 4.43 11.05 -10.75
CA LEU A 31 5.05 10.14 -11.73
C LEU A 31 4.03 9.20 -12.39
N LEU A 32 2.78 9.19 -11.92
CA LEU A 32 1.73 8.34 -12.48
C LEU A 32 1.04 9.02 -13.65
N PRO A 33 0.52 8.26 -14.63
CA PRO A 33 -0.31 8.82 -15.68
C PRO A 33 -1.49 9.58 -15.06
N ALA A 34 -1.72 10.83 -15.47
CA ALA A 34 -2.81 11.65 -14.91
C ALA A 34 -4.18 10.96 -15.01
N ARG A 35 -4.40 10.19 -16.09
CA ARG A 35 -5.60 9.37 -16.27
C ARG A 35 -5.77 8.32 -15.19
N ASP A 36 -4.71 7.82 -14.55
CA ASP A 36 -4.83 6.79 -13.50
C ASP A 36 -5.27 7.41 -12.18
N LEU A 37 -5.06 8.72 -12.00
CA LEU A 37 -5.49 9.50 -10.83
C LEU A 37 -6.86 10.17 -11.00
N GLU A 38 -7.42 10.17 -12.20
CA GLU A 38 -8.72 10.79 -12.46
C GLU A 38 -9.81 10.21 -11.55
N GLY A 39 -10.51 11.10 -10.86
CA GLY A 39 -11.57 10.78 -9.90
C GLY A 39 -11.08 10.40 -8.49
N LEU A 40 -9.77 10.25 -8.27
CA LEU A 40 -9.23 10.05 -6.93
C LEU A 40 -9.27 11.39 -6.18
N TRP A 41 -9.90 11.41 -5.01
CA TRP A 41 -10.05 12.65 -4.24
C TRP A 41 -8.81 12.94 -3.39
N ALA A 42 -8.33 11.95 -2.63
CA ALA A 42 -7.22 12.16 -1.71
C ALA A 42 -6.39 10.91 -1.41
N VAL A 43 -5.16 11.14 -0.93
CA VAL A 43 -4.31 10.13 -0.29
C VAL A 43 -3.90 10.65 1.10
N GLY A 44 -4.16 9.86 2.13
CA GLY A 44 -3.97 10.26 3.52
C GLY A 44 -3.05 9.34 4.29
N LEU A 45 -2.15 9.91 5.08
CA LEU A 45 -1.48 9.21 6.17
C LEU A 45 -2.43 9.15 7.37
N VAL A 46 -2.81 7.94 7.80
CA VAL A 46 -3.84 7.71 8.83
C VAL A 46 -3.34 6.71 9.88
N PRO A 47 -3.58 6.94 11.20
CA PRO A 47 -3.16 5.98 12.22
C PRO A 47 -3.81 4.61 12.00
N ALA A 48 -3.01 3.55 12.09
CA ALA A 48 -3.52 2.18 12.02
C ALA A 48 -4.44 1.91 13.22
N THR A 49 -5.63 1.35 12.96
CA THR A 49 -6.48 0.84 14.04
C THR A 49 -6.26 -0.66 14.23
N ARG A 50 -6.83 -1.24 15.31
CA ARG A 50 -6.82 -2.71 15.49
C ARG A 50 -7.44 -3.46 14.30
N LYS A 51 -8.37 -2.84 13.57
CA LYS A 51 -9.00 -3.44 12.38
C LYS A 51 -8.08 -3.43 11.15
N ASP A 52 -7.01 -2.64 11.19
CA ASP A 52 -6.08 -2.43 10.08
C ASP A 52 -4.72 -3.10 10.34
N CYS A 53 -4.59 -3.90 11.41
CA CYS A 53 -3.32 -4.50 11.83
C CYS A 53 -2.67 -5.45 10.80
N TRP A 54 -3.37 -5.79 9.72
CA TRP A 54 -2.90 -6.65 8.63
C TRP A 54 -2.78 -5.91 7.29
N ALA A 55 -3.07 -4.60 7.25
CA ALA A 55 -3.05 -3.82 6.03
C ALA A 55 -2.09 -2.64 6.19
N ASN A 56 -1.30 -2.38 5.14
CA ASN A 56 -0.37 -1.25 5.10
C ASN A 56 -0.99 -0.03 4.39
N GLY A 57 -2.04 -0.27 3.59
CA GLY A 57 -2.88 0.74 2.97
C GLY A 57 -4.27 0.19 2.69
N ARG A 58 -5.19 1.07 2.28
CA ARG A 58 -6.50 0.68 1.77
C ARG A 58 -7.11 1.78 0.91
N TYR A 59 -7.65 1.40 -0.23
CA TYR A 59 -8.54 2.19 -1.06
C TYR A 59 -9.99 2.13 -0.56
N PHE A 60 -10.63 3.30 -0.47
CA PHE A 60 -12.03 3.48 -0.11
C PHE A 60 -12.78 4.08 -1.29
N PRO A 61 -13.65 3.32 -1.98
CA PRO A 61 -14.48 3.84 -3.06
C PRO A 61 -15.62 4.70 -2.50
N GLY A 62 -16.21 5.56 -3.35
CA GLY A 62 -17.37 6.38 -2.99
C GLY A 62 -17.42 7.67 -3.81
N GLU A 63 -18.20 8.65 -3.34
CA GLU A 63 -18.26 9.98 -3.96
C GLU A 63 -16.93 10.75 -3.88
N ARG A 64 -16.13 10.45 -2.85
CA ARG A 64 -14.78 10.98 -2.64
C ARG A 64 -13.79 9.82 -2.45
N PRO A 65 -13.39 9.14 -3.53
CA PRO A 65 -12.48 8.01 -3.45
C PRO A 65 -11.18 8.39 -2.76
N THR A 66 -10.76 7.64 -1.75
CA THR A 66 -9.61 7.99 -0.91
C THR A 66 -8.72 6.79 -0.70
N ILE A 67 -7.40 7.00 -0.68
CA ILE A 67 -6.44 5.98 -0.24
C ILE A 67 -5.94 6.37 1.15
N HIS A 68 -5.97 5.44 2.09
CA HIS A 68 -5.29 5.60 3.37
C HIS A 68 -4.02 4.74 3.39
N LEU A 69 -2.91 5.33 3.81
CA LEU A 69 -1.67 4.63 4.14
C LEU A 69 -1.50 4.65 5.65
N TYR A 70 -1.25 3.49 6.24
CA TYR A 70 -1.33 3.31 7.68
C TYR A 70 0.01 3.53 8.40
N SER A 71 -0.09 4.01 9.63
CA SER A 71 1.06 4.16 10.53
C SER A 71 1.61 2.81 10.99
N PHE A 72 2.89 2.79 11.35
CA PHE A 72 3.58 1.64 11.93
C PHE A 72 4.00 1.93 13.37
N ARG A 73 4.22 0.87 14.15
CA ARG A 73 4.94 1.00 15.42
C ARG A 73 6.33 1.55 15.15
N ASP A 74 6.80 2.48 15.98
CA ASP A 74 8.13 3.10 15.87
C ASP A 74 9.30 2.09 15.94
N THR A 75 9.06 0.90 16.49
CA THR A 75 10.00 -0.23 16.48
C THR A 75 10.20 -0.86 15.10
N LEU A 76 9.37 -0.49 14.11
CA LEU A 76 9.38 -1.01 12.72
C LEU A 76 9.43 -2.53 12.64
N SER A 77 8.81 -3.20 13.60
CA SER A 77 8.89 -4.65 13.74
C SER A 77 7.63 -5.24 14.33
N TYR A 78 7.35 -6.48 13.94
CA TYR A 78 6.22 -7.25 14.46
C TYR A 78 6.57 -8.74 14.47
N ARG A 79 5.82 -9.50 15.28
CA ARG A 79 6.03 -10.95 15.43
C ARG A 79 4.95 -11.71 14.68
N GLN A 80 5.36 -12.73 13.94
CA GLN A 80 4.44 -13.71 13.38
C GLN A 80 3.78 -14.54 14.49
N PRO A 81 2.59 -15.11 14.22
CA PRO A 81 1.95 -16.07 15.12
C PRO A 81 2.90 -17.21 15.54
N PRO A 82 2.71 -17.80 16.73
CA PRO A 82 3.46 -18.99 17.10
C PRO A 82 3.17 -20.14 16.14
N HIS A 83 4.15 -21.03 15.95
CA HIS A 83 4.06 -22.20 15.06
C HIS A 83 3.91 -21.90 13.56
N THR A 84 4.01 -20.65 13.12
CA THR A 84 4.15 -20.34 11.69
C THR A 84 5.41 -20.99 11.15
N ARG A 85 5.31 -21.73 10.04
CA ARG A 85 6.47 -22.37 9.42
C ARG A 85 7.26 -21.35 8.61
N ARG A 86 8.59 -21.48 8.54
CA ARG A 86 9.46 -20.59 7.76
C ARG A 86 8.98 -20.42 6.31
N ALA A 87 8.64 -21.52 5.64
CA ALA A 87 8.15 -21.49 4.25
C ALA A 87 6.83 -20.70 4.09
N ASP A 88 5.97 -20.67 5.13
CA ASP A 88 4.75 -19.87 5.10
C ASP A 88 5.06 -18.37 5.28
N VAL A 89 6.06 -18.03 6.11
CA VAL A 89 6.54 -16.65 6.25
C VAL A 89 7.17 -16.17 4.94
N GLU A 90 8.08 -16.95 4.37
CA GLU A 90 8.79 -16.58 3.13
C GLU A 90 7.84 -16.40 1.95
N ARG A 91 6.83 -17.28 1.84
CA ARG A 91 5.79 -17.14 0.81
C ARG A 91 4.84 -15.98 1.09
N GLY A 92 4.40 -15.82 2.34
CA GLY A 92 3.42 -14.79 2.71
C GLY A 92 3.99 -13.38 2.70
N LEU A 93 5.31 -13.23 2.85
CA LEU A 93 6.02 -11.95 2.87
C LEU A 93 6.98 -11.79 1.68
N ALA A 94 6.75 -12.50 0.58
CA ALA A 94 7.69 -12.54 -0.54
C ALA A 94 7.96 -11.13 -1.11
N VAL A 95 6.92 -10.29 -1.19
CA VAL A 95 7.06 -8.91 -1.65
C VAL A 95 7.83 -8.09 -0.62
N GLU A 96 7.48 -8.17 0.65
CA GLU A 96 8.14 -7.44 1.73
C GLU A 96 9.64 -7.78 1.81
N LEU A 97 9.98 -9.07 1.69
CA LEU A 97 11.35 -9.57 1.64
C LEU A 97 12.10 -8.99 0.44
N ALA A 98 11.48 -8.94 -0.75
CA ALA A 98 12.08 -8.33 -1.94
C ALA A 98 12.35 -6.82 -1.77
N TYR A 99 11.61 -6.15 -0.89
CA TYR A 99 11.82 -4.74 -0.54
C TYR A 99 12.84 -4.51 0.59
N GLY A 100 13.36 -5.58 1.19
CA GLY A 100 14.38 -5.50 2.23
C GLY A 100 13.84 -5.66 3.66
N MET A 101 12.67 -6.29 3.84
CA MET A 101 12.28 -6.77 5.16
C MET A 101 13.27 -7.85 5.63
N HIS A 102 13.67 -7.76 6.90
CA HIS A 102 14.46 -8.78 7.58
C HIS A 102 13.56 -9.68 8.40
N VAL A 103 13.77 -11.00 8.31
CA VAL A 103 13.04 -11.99 9.09
C VAL A 103 14.04 -12.85 9.86
N GLU A 104 13.96 -12.79 11.19
CA GLU A 104 14.77 -13.61 12.09
C GLU A 104 13.90 -14.51 12.96
N GLN A 105 14.42 -15.68 13.32
CA GLN A 105 13.73 -16.57 14.26
C GLN A 105 14.20 -16.26 15.68
N THR A 106 13.28 -15.81 16.54
CA THR A 106 13.57 -15.50 17.94
C THR A 106 12.74 -16.42 18.83
N GLY A 107 13.37 -17.48 19.34
CA GLY A 107 12.68 -18.54 20.08
C GLY A 107 11.68 -19.29 19.17
N GLY A 108 10.43 -19.39 19.61
CA GLY A 108 9.36 -20.08 18.87
C GLY A 108 8.59 -19.23 17.87
N ARG A 109 9.05 -18.00 17.55
CA ARG A 109 8.36 -17.06 16.63
C ARG A 109 9.34 -16.41 15.67
N PHE A 110 8.81 -15.94 14.55
CA PHE A 110 9.55 -15.09 13.61
C PHE A 110 9.33 -13.61 13.95
N LEU A 111 10.42 -12.85 14.04
CA LEU A 111 10.40 -11.39 14.12
C LEU A 111 10.65 -10.84 12.71
N CYS A 112 9.69 -10.07 12.21
CA CYS A 112 9.78 -9.32 10.97
C CYS A 112 10.17 -7.89 11.30
N ARG A 113 11.22 -7.37 10.67
CA ARG A 113 11.75 -6.03 10.93
C ARG A 113 12.06 -5.31 9.63
N TRP A 114 11.81 -4.01 9.64
CA TRP A 114 12.20 -3.12 8.56
C TRP A 114 13.33 -2.18 8.97
N ASP A 115 14.17 -1.85 8.00
CA ASP A 115 14.85 -0.56 7.98
C ASP A 115 13.85 0.54 7.53
N ALA A 116 14.03 1.76 8.04
CA ALA A 116 13.12 2.87 7.75
C ALA A 116 13.04 3.18 6.25
N ASP A 117 14.17 3.19 5.53
CA ASP A 117 14.16 3.48 4.10
C ASP A 117 13.59 2.31 3.28
N SER A 118 13.87 1.06 3.68
CA SER A 118 13.25 -0.11 3.05
C SER A 118 11.73 -0.11 3.18
N LEU A 119 11.20 0.23 4.37
CA LEU A 119 9.75 0.36 4.56
C LEU A 119 9.17 1.51 3.75
N ARG A 120 9.84 2.67 3.71
CA ARG A 120 9.43 3.81 2.88
C ARG A 120 9.31 3.41 1.41
N ARG A 121 10.34 2.73 0.87
CA ARG A 121 10.34 2.24 -0.51
C ARG A 121 9.23 1.22 -0.77
N PHE A 122 8.97 0.32 0.18
CA PHE A 122 7.85 -0.63 0.08
C PHE A 122 6.49 0.08 0.03
N ILE A 123 6.27 1.06 0.92
CA ILE A 123 4.99 1.79 0.98
C ILE A 123 4.74 2.58 -0.31
N LEU A 124 5.74 3.31 -0.81
CA LEU A 124 5.58 4.15 -2.02
C LEU A 124 5.68 3.34 -3.32
N GLY A 125 6.50 2.30 -3.32
CA GLY A 125 6.82 1.49 -4.48
C GLY A 125 5.76 0.42 -4.73
N HIS A 126 5.20 -0.17 -3.68
CA HIS A 126 4.26 -1.27 -3.80
C HIS A 126 2.88 -0.89 -3.27
N VAL A 127 2.75 -0.60 -1.98
CA VAL A 127 1.43 -0.43 -1.32
C VAL A 127 0.63 0.70 -1.97
N LEU A 128 1.20 1.91 -2.10
CA LEU A 128 0.49 3.04 -2.72
C LEU A 128 0.06 2.73 -4.15
N LEU A 129 0.92 2.06 -4.93
CA LEU A 129 0.58 1.70 -6.31
C LEU A 129 -0.51 0.63 -6.38
N HIS A 130 -0.49 -0.33 -5.46
CA HIS A 130 -1.52 -1.35 -5.32
C HIS A 130 -2.89 -0.68 -5.05
N GLU A 131 -2.95 0.26 -4.11
CA GLU A 131 -4.19 0.99 -3.81
C GLU A 131 -4.66 1.87 -4.98
N VAL A 132 -3.74 2.49 -5.73
CA VAL A 132 -4.09 3.17 -7.00
C VAL A 132 -4.63 2.18 -8.03
N GLY A 133 -4.08 0.96 -8.08
CA GLY A 133 -4.59 -0.13 -8.91
C GLY A 133 -6.05 -0.46 -8.60
N HIS A 134 -6.44 -0.55 -7.32
CA HIS A 134 -7.84 -0.70 -6.94
C HIS A 134 -8.71 0.46 -7.42
N HIS A 135 -8.25 1.70 -7.30
CA HIS A 135 -8.95 2.88 -7.82
C HIS A 135 -9.17 2.80 -9.34
N VAL A 136 -8.11 2.51 -10.09
CA VAL A 136 -8.16 2.37 -11.56
C VAL A 136 -9.14 1.26 -11.95
N TYR A 137 -9.06 0.10 -11.31
CA TYR A 137 -9.96 -1.02 -11.56
C TYR A 137 -11.42 -0.66 -11.30
N GLN A 138 -11.69 0.00 -10.18
CA GLN A 138 -13.04 0.42 -9.80
C GLN A 138 -13.61 1.40 -10.82
N ARG A 139 -12.83 2.38 -11.28
CA ARG A 139 -13.27 3.34 -12.30
C ARG A 139 -13.52 2.68 -13.64
N GLN A 140 -12.61 1.83 -14.12
CA GLN A 140 -12.76 1.12 -15.39
C GLN A 140 -14.07 0.31 -15.42
N ARG A 141 -14.42 -0.32 -14.30
CA ARG A 141 -15.68 -1.08 -14.18
C ARG A 141 -16.92 -0.21 -14.19
N GLN A 142 -16.87 0.97 -13.57
CA GLN A 142 -17.99 1.92 -13.59
C GLN A 142 -18.26 2.47 -15.00
N GLN A 143 -17.25 2.43 -15.88
CA GLN A 143 -17.37 2.84 -17.29
C GLN A 143 -17.84 1.71 -18.22
N GLN A 144 -17.97 0.48 -17.73
CA GLN A 144 -18.48 -0.65 -18.53
C GLN A 144 -20.01 -0.74 -18.45
N ASP A 145 -20.64 -1.10 -19.58
CA ASP A 145 -22.08 -1.35 -19.68
C ASP A 145 -22.34 -2.80 -20.14
N PRO A 146 -22.95 -3.67 -19.31
CA PRO A 146 -23.34 -3.44 -17.92
C PRO A 146 -22.12 -3.47 -16.96
N PRO A 147 -22.21 -2.82 -15.79
CA PRO A 147 -21.16 -2.91 -14.78
C PRO A 147 -20.94 -4.38 -14.34
N LEU A 148 -19.70 -4.87 -14.41
CA LEU A 148 -19.35 -6.21 -13.93
C LEU A 148 -19.66 -6.33 -12.42
N LEU A 149 -19.80 -7.55 -11.86
CA LEU A 149 -19.88 -7.75 -10.40
C LEU A 149 -18.47 -7.77 -9.78
N LEU A 150 -18.34 -7.24 -8.55
CA LEU A 150 -17.07 -7.25 -7.82
C LEU A 150 -16.70 -8.69 -7.45
N ARG A 151 -15.64 -9.22 -8.06
CA ARG A 151 -14.96 -10.42 -7.57
C ARG A 151 -13.68 -9.95 -6.88
N THR A 152 -13.61 -10.06 -5.55
CA THR A 152 -12.47 -9.60 -4.73
C THR A 152 -11.13 -10.05 -5.33
N ARG A 153 -11.00 -11.34 -5.68
CA ARG A 153 -9.78 -11.89 -6.28
C ARG A 153 -9.33 -11.21 -7.58
N ALA A 154 -10.27 -10.78 -8.43
CA ALA A 154 -9.92 -10.09 -9.67
C ALA A 154 -9.43 -8.66 -9.41
N SER A 155 -9.98 -7.99 -8.39
CA SER A 155 -9.52 -6.66 -7.99
C SER A 155 -8.14 -6.71 -7.36
N GLU A 156 -7.89 -7.67 -6.45
CA GLU A 156 -6.57 -7.87 -5.83
C GLU A 156 -5.50 -8.18 -6.88
N GLN A 157 -5.78 -9.09 -7.82
CA GLN A 157 -4.83 -9.44 -8.87
C GLN A 157 -4.52 -8.25 -9.78
N PHE A 158 -5.54 -7.46 -10.17
CA PHE A 158 -5.32 -6.27 -10.98
C PHE A 158 -4.45 -5.24 -10.25
N ALA A 159 -4.72 -4.99 -8.97
CA ALA A 159 -3.96 -4.06 -8.15
C ALA A 159 -2.49 -4.49 -8.02
N GLU A 160 -2.26 -5.79 -7.80
CA GLU A 160 -0.93 -6.39 -7.75
C GLU A 160 -0.18 -6.24 -9.07
N ASP A 161 -0.80 -6.65 -10.19
CA ASP A 161 -0.20 -6.55 -11.53
C ASP A 161 0.10 -5.09 -11.89
N TYR A 162 -0.78 -4.16 -11.50
CA TYR A 162 -0.59 -2.73 -11.72
C TYR A 162 0.65 -2.21 -10.97
N ALA A 163 0.80 -2.56 -9.70
CA ALA A 163 1.96 -2.18 -8.90
C ALA A 163 3.27 -2.75 -9.48
N LEU A 164 3.30 -4.04 -9.78
CA LEU A 164 4.48 -4.73 -10.33
C LEU A 164 4.91 -4.17 -11.69
N ARG A 165 3.94 -3.82 -12.56
CA ARG A 165 4.21 -3.23 -13.88
C ARG A 165 4.90 -1.88 -13.79
N LEU A 166 4.46 -1.02 -12.88
CA LEU A 166 5.04 0.31 -12.68
C LEU A 166 6.39 0.28 -11.95
N LEU A 167 6.67 -0.79 -11.22
CA LEU A 167 7.99 -1.06 -10.64
C LEU A 167 8.99 -1.56 -11.68
N SER A 168 8.53 -2.38 -12.62
CA SER A 168 9.35 -2.98 -13.67
C SER A 168 9.55 -2.08 -14.88
N ALA A 169 8.78 -0.99 -15.01
CA ALA A 169 8.94 -0.04 -16.08
C ALA A 169 10.34 0.61 -16.01
N PRO A 170 11.16 0.54 -17.08
CA PRO A 170 12.44 1.20 -17.10
C PRO A 170 12.21 2.70 -16.86
N LYS A 171 12.90 3.24 -15.85
CA LYS A 171 12.97 4.70 -15.65
C LYS A 171 13.48 5.27 -16.97
N PHE A 172 12.61 5.92 -17.74
CA PHE A 172 13.05 6.67 -18.91
C PHE A 172 14.14 7.63 -18.44
N ARG A 173 15.35 7.42 -18.98
CA ARG A 173 16.53 8.24 -18.76
C ARG A 173 16.31 9.66 -19.25
#